data_AF-A0A6V7P0A9-F1
#
_entry.id   AF-A0A6V7P0A9-F1
#
_cell.length_a   1.000
_cell.length_b   1.000
_cell.length_c   1.000
_cell.angle_alpha   90.00
_cell.angle_beta   90.00
_cell.angle_gamma   90.00
#
_symmetry.space_group_name_H-M   'P 1'
#
loop_
_entity.id
_entity.type
_entity.pdbx_description
1 polymer ?
#
loop_
_entity_poly.entity_id
_entity_poly.type
_entity_poly.pdbx_seq_one_letter_code
_entity_poly.pdbx_strand_id
1 'polypeptide(L)'
;MRGAAEEITLEREEPKDEPRRALEQGILRIGDRLRESLVDVTCAYWDDDEGVVRDWVRSTRRDHRRRPGPLVAGLVAFRGLPPGSFPCSVKGPRSHPDHPSHRYRAIALCLGGSRVLFYQEGSWHRRRKAPKIAALRELLADRELSVVGIGMKSAAAKLEAEWGLRVERPIELRTAASRAFGKEAVWIPKHVRGAIAIEGLELEKLATLVLEGTRVEEKPRGIVDSDYGANNLTDEQIMYAARDAYLHFEIGLKCLRMIGFPT
;
A
#
# COMPACT_ATOMS: atom_id res chain seq x y z
N MET A 1 17.05 28.32 -0.36
CA MET A 1 15.69 27.96 0.13
C MET A 1 15.67 26.46 0.37
N ARG A 2 15.63 26.02 1.63
CA ARG A 2 15.50 24.60 1.99
C ARG A 2 14.01 24.26 1.88
N GLY A 3 13.63 23.39 0.95
CA GLY A 3 12.28 22.83 0.91
C GLY A 3 12.06 21.97 2.15
N ALA A 4 10.90 22.10 2.77
CA ALA A 4 10.54 21.28 3.93
C ALA A 4 10.39 19.80 3.51
N ALA A 5 10.90 18.93 4.36
CA ALA A 5 10.89 17.47 4.25
C ALA A 5 9.50 16.90 4.55
N GLU A 6 9.18 15.74 3.97
CA GLU A 6 8.06 14.89 4.40
C GLU A 6 8.32 14.45 5.85
N GLU A 7 7.35 14.59 6.75
CA GLU A 7 7.49 14.21 8.16
C GLU A 7 6.57 13.06 8.51
N ILE A 8 7.15 11.89 8.80
CA ILE A 8 6.41 10.70 9.21
C ILE A 8 6.42 10.62 10.74
N THR A 9 5.28 10.86 11.36
CA THR A 9 5.10 10.79 12.82
C THR A 9 3.96 9.84 13.17
N LEU A 10 4.08 9.12 14.28
CA LEU A 10 3.03 8.22 14.78
C LEU A 10 2.63 8.73 16.17
N GLU A 11 1.49 9.41 16.26
CA GLU A 11 0.90 9.78 17.55
C GLU A 11 0.02 8.62 18.03
N ARG A 12 0.43 7.95 19.11
CA ARG A 12 -0.34 6.88 19.74
C ARG A 12 -1.38 7.49 20.66
N GLU A 13 -2.65 7.46 20.29
CA GLU A 13 -3.73 7.68 21.26
C GLU A 13 -4.01 6.36 22.00
N GLU A 14 -3.65 6.29 23.29
CA GLU A 14 -4.06 5.17 24.13
C GLU A 14 -5.58 5.28 24.43
N PRO A 15 -6.43 4.33 23.99
CA PRO A 15 -7.84 4.35 24.33
C PRO A 15 -8.01 4.15 25.83
N LYS A 16 -8.70 5.09 26.49
CA LYS A 16 -8.74 5.16 27.95
C LYS A 16 -9.43 4.00 28.65
N ASP A 17 -10.26 3.18 28.00
CA ASP A 17 -11.07 2.16 28.72
C ASP A 17 -11.53 0.95 27.87
N GLU A 18 -10.67 0.31 27.05
CA GLU A 18 -11.04 -0.96 26.37
C GLU A 18 -9.89 -1.99 26.30
N PRO A 19 -10.19 -3.30 26.37
CA PRO A 19 -9.17 -4.33 26.59
C PRO A 19 -8.35 -4.63 25.32
N ARG A 20 -7.15 -4.04 25.19
CA ARG A 20 -5.96 -4.49 24.40
C ARG A 20 -6.19 -5.15 23.01
N ARG A 21 -7.31 -4.89 22.34
CA ARG A 21 -7.68 -5.47 21.04
C ARG A 21 -8.44 -4.43 20.24
N ALA A 22 -7.71 -3.44 19.70
CA ALA A 22 -8.03 -2.66 18.50
C ALA A 22 -7.31 -1.31 18.53
N LEU A 23 -6.79 -0.95 17.36
CA LEU A 23 -6.52 0.42 16.90
C LEU A 23 -5.29 1.11 17.50
N GLU A 24 -4.11 0.70 17.03
CA GLU A 24 -3.03 1.67 16.86
C GLU A 24 -3.43 2.61 15.72
N GLN A 25 -4.04 3.75 16.04
CA GLN A 25 -4.27 4.83 15.08
C GLN A 25 -2.99 5.64 14.96
N GLY A 26 -2.43 5.69 13.76
CA GLY A 26 -1.33 6.58 13.42
C GLY A 26 -1.77 7.68 12.48
N ILE A 27 -1.20 8.88 12.62
CA ILE A 27 -1.44 10.02 11.75
C ILE A 27 -0.24 10.23 10.86
N LEU A 28 -0.31 9.82 9.60
CA LEU A 28 0.74 10.12 8.63
C LEU A 28 0.55 11.54 8.10
N ARG A 29 1.60 12.37 8.09
CA ARG A 29 1.61 13.71 7.46
C ARG A 29 2.38 13.66 6.15
N ILE A 30 1.69 13.81 5.03
CA ILE A 30 2.33 13.89 3.70
C ILE A 30 2.12 15.27 3.12
N GLY A 31 3.22 15.95 2.77
CA GLY A 31 3.22 17.23 2.06
C GLY A 31 4.18 18.26 2.65
N ASP A 32 4.12 19.49 2.14
CA ASP A 32 4.77 20.64 2.76
C ASP A 32 3.88 21.23 3.87
N ARG A 33 4.42 22.16 4.68
CA ARG A 33 3.71 22.85 5.78
C ARG A 33 2.38 23.52 5.36
N LEU A 34 2.09 23.64 4.08
CA LEU A 34 0.86 24.26 3.56
C LEU A 34 -0.18 23.23 3.10
N ARG A 35 0.20 21.96 2.90
CA ARG A 35 -0.68 20.86 2.47
C ARG A 35 -0.36 19.57 3.21
N GLU A 36 -0.59 19.56 4.52
CA GLU A 36 -0.50 18.34 5.32
C GLU A 36 -1.76 17.49 5.13
N SER A 37 -1.58 16.26 4.64
CA SER A 37 -2.66 15.26 4.62
C SER A 37 -2.53 14.38 5.84
N LEU A 38 -3.56 14.31 6.68
CA LEU A 38 -3.63 13.41 7.83
C LEU A 38 -4.26 12.09 7.39
N VAL A 39 -3.50 11.00 7.51
CA VAL A 39 -3.98 9.66 7.17
C VAL A 39 -4.06 8.82 8.44
N ASP A 40 -5.28 8.38 8.77
CA ASP A 40 -5.55 7.45 9.85
C ASP A 40 -5.18 6.02 9.43
N VAL A 41 -4.28 5.38 10.18
CA VAL A 41 -3.84 4.01 9.93
C VAL A 41 -4.53 3.07 10.90
N THR A 42 -5.31 2.12 10.37
CA THR A 42 -5.88 1.01 11.13
C THR A 42 -5.05 -0.24 10.91
N CYS A 43 -4.49 -0.80 11.98
CA CYS A 43 -3.78 -2.07 11.92
C CYS A 43 -4.72 -3.23 12.26
N ALA A 44 -4.74 -4.24 11.41
CA ALA A 44 -5.43 -5.50 11.64
C ALA A 44 -4.41 -6.64 11.52
N TYR A 45 -4.25 -7.38 12.61
CA TYR A 45 -3.31 -8.46 12.72
C TYR A 45 -4.09 -9.77 12.87
N TRP A 46 -3.78 -10.74 12.02
CA TRP A 46 -4.22 -12.13 12.17
C TRP A 46 -5.69 -12.35 11.76
N ASP A 47 -6.10 -13.62 11.69
CA ASP A 47 -7.41 -14.04 11.17
C ASP A 47 -8.60 -13.65 12.06
N ASP A 48 -8.36 -13.29 13.33
CA ASP A 48 -9.42 -12.94 14.29
C ASP A 48 -9.90 -11.48 14.16
N ASP A 49 -9.18 -10.65 13.39
CA ASP A 49 -9.45 -9.22 13.23
C ASP A 49 -10.48 -8.90 12.12
N GLU A 50 -11.22 -9.88 11.63
CA GLU A 50 -12.30 -9.68 10.65
C GLU A 50 -13.32 -8.63 11.09
N GLY A 51 -13.59 -8.52 12.40
CA GLY A 51 -14.44 -7.46 12.96
C GLY A 51 -13.88 -6.06 12.70
N VAL A 52 -12.58 -5.87 12.95
CA VAL A 52 -11.86 -4.61 12.73
C VAL A 52 -11.84 -4.26 11.25
N VAL A 53 -11.49 -5.23 10.39
CA VAL A 53 -11.48 -5.04 8.93
C VAL A 53 -12.87 -4.65 8.45
N ARG A 54 -13.92 -5.35 8.90
CA ARG A 54 -15.31 -5.05 8.51
C ARG A 54 -15.74 -3.65 8.93
N ASP A 55 -15.38 -3.20 10.12
CA ASP A 55 -15.75 -1.86 10.59
C ASP A 55 -14.94 -0.76 9.89
N TRP A 56 -13.67 -1.02 9.55
CA TRP A 56 -12.89 -0.17 8.67
C TRP A 56 -13.53 -0.06 7.27
N VAL A 57 -13.93 -1.16 6.64
CA VAL A 57 -14.59 -1.15 5.32
C VAL A 57 -15.92 -0.39 5.37
N ARG A 58 -16.74 -0.61 6.40
CA ARG A 58 -18.02 0.10 6.56
C ARG A 58 -17.84 1.60 6.72
N SER A 59 -16.87 1.99 7.55
CA SER A 59 -16.62 3.39 7.85
C SER A 59 -16.08 4.15 6.63
N THR A 60 -15.09 3.57 5.94
CA THR A 60 -14.54 4.14 4.68
C THR A 60 -15.58 4.25 3.58
N ARG A 61 -16.43 3.24 3.37
CA ARG A 61 -17.54 3.32 2.39
C ARG A 61 -18.56 4.40 2.74
N ARG A 62 -18.90 4.55 4.03
CA ARG A 62 -19.81 5.61 4.50
C ARG A 62 -19.23 7.00 4.22
N ASP A 63 -17.94 7.19 4.43
CA ASP A 63 -17.26 8.46 4.15
C ASP A 63 -17.17 8.72 2.64
N HIS A 64 -16.90 7.69 1.84
CA HIS A 64 -16.89 7.80 0.38
C HIS A 64 -18.25 8.16 -0.20
N ARG A 65 -19.37 7.61 0.31
CA ARG A 65 -20.73 7.98 -0.16
C ARG A 65 -21.04 9.47 -0.07
N ARG A 66 -20.30 10.22 0.77
CA ARG A 66 -20.43 11.67 0.92
C ARG A 66 -19.58 12.45 -0.09
N ARG A 67 -18.76 11.79 -0.90
CA ARG A 67 -17.84 12.40 -1.86
C ARG A 67 -18.23 12.01 -3.29
N PRO A 68 -18.39 12.96 -4.21
CA PRO A 68 -18.62 12.65 -5.61
C PRO A 68 -17.31 12.18 -6.28
N GLY A 69 -17.40 11.14 -7.12
CA GLY A 69 -16.30 10.66 -7.95
C GLY A 69 -16.08 9.14 -7.92
N PRO A 70 -15.06 8.63 -8.64
CA PRO A 70 -14.75 7.21 -8.67
C PRO A 70 -14.37 6.66 -7.29
N LEU A 71 -14.82 5.45 -7.00
CA LEU A 71 -14.35 4.67 -5.86
C LEU A 71 -12.98 4.07 -6.21
N VAL A 72 -11.92 4.65 -5.65
CA VAL A 72 -10.52 4.25 -5.88
C VAL A 72 -9.89 3.83 -4.57
N ALA A 73 -9.08 2.77 -4.60
CA ALA A 73 -8.20 2.41 -3.49
C ALA A 73 -6.76 2.19 -3.97
N GLY A 74 -5.80 2.72 -3.22
CA GLY A 74 -4.38 2.43 -3.41
C GLY A 74 -4.00 1.18 -2.64
N LEU A 75 -3.41 0.19 -3.31
CA LEU A 75 -3.00 -1.08 -2.68
C LEU A 75 -1.50 -1.34 -2.87
N VAL A 76 -0.86 -1.76 -1.78
CA VAL A 76 0.51 -2.29 -1.80
C VAL A 76 0.50 -3.65 -1.11
N ALA A 77 1.15 -4.64 -1.73
CA ALA A 77 1.29 -5.97 -1.17
C ALA A 77 2.76 -6.26 -0.87
N PHE A 78 3.04 -6.64 0.37
CA PHE A 78 4.38 -6.82 0.88
C PHE A 78 4.69 -8.29 1.05
N ARG A 79 5.86 -8.70 0.57
CA ARG A 79 6.39 -10.05 0.77
C ARG A 79 7.18 -10.10 2.06
N GLY A 80 7.40 -11.31 2.54
CA GLY A 80 8.28 -11.54 3.67
C GLY A 80 8.69 -12.98 3.82
N LEU A 81 9.63 -13.21 4.71
CA LEU A 81 10.13 -14.53 5.01
C LEU A 81 9.03 -15.40 5.65
N PRO A 82 9.15 -16.74 5.59
CA PRO A 82 8.28 -17.62 6.36
C PRO A 82 8.41 -17.33 7.86
N PRO A 83 7.31 -17.43 8.64
CA PRO A 83 7.36 -17.23 10.08
C PRO A 83 8.40 -18.12 10.76
N GLY A 84 9.20 -17.54 11.67
CA GLY A 84 10.26 -18.24 12.39
C GLY A 84 11.52 -18.53 11.56
N SER A 85 11.63 -17.99 10.35
CA SER A 85 12.91 -17.97 9.62
C SER A 85 13.83 -16.93 10.26
N PHE A 86 15.04 -17.32 10.63
CA PHE A 86 16.06 -16.34 10.99
C PHE A 86 16.75 -15.86 9.70
N PRO A 87 17.14 -14.57 9.60
CA PRO A 87 17.86 -14.06 8.42
C PRO A 87 19.11 -14.89 8.07
N CYS A 88 19.72 -15.52 9.09
CA CYS A 88 20.90 -16.38 8.93
C CYS A 88 20.59 -17.80 8.40
N SER A 89 19.32 -18.23 8.38
CA SER A 89 18.92 -19.59 8.00
C SER A 89 18.85 -19.80 6.47
N VAL A 90 18.70 -18.72 5.71
CA VAL A 90 18.57 -18.78 4.24
C VAL A 90 19.81 -18.14 3.63
N LYS A 91 20.69 -18.94 3.02
CA LYS A 91 21.87 -18.43 2.30
C LYS A 91 21.53 -18.23 0.81
N GLY A 92 22.01 -17.13 0.22
CA GLY A 92 21.89 -16.83 -1.22
C GLY A 92 20.76 -15.85 -1.57
N PRO A 93 20.48 -15.59 -2.86
CA PRO A 93 19.57 -14.52 -3.31
C PRO A 93 18.13 -14.60 -2.77
N ARG A 94 17.71 -15.78 -2.32
CA ARG A 94 16.41 -16.03 -1.68
C ARG A 94 16.35 -15.60 -0.21
N SER A 95 17.43 -15.08 0.36
CA SER A 95 17.46 -14.54 1.72
C SER A 95 16.77 -13.17 1.83
N HIS A 96 16.58 -12.48 0.70
CA HIS A 96 15.95 -11.16 0.69
C HIS A 96 14.44 -11.28 0.93
N PRO A 97 13.84 -10.55 1.89
CA PRO A 97 12.41 -10.66 2.20
C PRO A 97 11.50 -10.41 0.98
N ASP A 98 11.86 -9.46 0.12
CA ASP A 98 11.11 -9.14 -1.11
C ASP A 98 11.39 -10.07 -2.33
N HIS A 99 12.05 -11.21 -2.15
CA HIS A 99 12.30 -12.12 -3.27
C HIS A 99 10.96 -12.55 -3.93
N PRO A 100 10.83 -12.57 -5.28
CA PRO A 100 9.55 -12.81 -5.96
C PRO A 100 8.87 -14.15 -5.64
N SER A 101 9.63 -15.16 -5.20
CA SER A 101 9.11 -16.46 -4.78
C SER A 101 8.52 -16.45 -3.37
N HIS A 102 8.74 -15.41 -2.57
CA HIS A 102 8.17 -15.29 -1.24
C HIS A 102 6.71 -14.89 -1.32
N ARG A 103 5.91 -15.41 -0.40
CA ARG A 103 4.47 -15.12 -0.36
C ARG A 103 4.23 -13.69 0.12
N TYR A 104 3.06 -13.16 -0.18
CA TYR A 104 2.57 -11.97 0.52
C TYR A 104 2.35 -12.28 2.00
N ARG A 105 2.71 -11.32 2.83
CA ARG A 105 2.64 -11.36 4.30
C ARG A 105 1.83 -10.21 4.85
N ALA A 106 1.83 -9.08 4.18
CA ALA A 106 1.02 -7.94 4.54
C ALA A 106 0.48 -7.24 3.29
N ILE A 107 -0.60 -6.48 3.46
CA ILE A 107 -1.05 -5.50 2.51
C ILE A 107 -1.32 -4.17 3.23
N ALA A 108 -1.14 -3.07 2.53
CA ALA A 108 -1.65 -1.76 2.91
C ALA A 108 -2.67 -1.31 1.87
N LEU A 109 -3.82 -0.84 2.33
CA LEU A 109 -4.94 -0.42 1.48
C LEU A 109 -5.42 0.97 1.91
N CYS A 110 -5.22 1.98 1.07
CA CYS A 110 -5.78 3.31 1.28
C CYS A 110 -7.11 3.42 0.53
N LEU A 111 -8.18 3.77 1.24
CA LEU A 111 -9.50 3.99 0.65
C LEU A 111 -10.06 5.35 1.08
N GLY A 112 -10.40 6.18 0.10
CA GLY A 112 -11.01 7.49 0.37
C GLY A 112 -10.04 8.56 0.90
N GLY A 113 -8.73 8.36 0.78
CA GLY A 113 -7.72 9.43 0.93
C GLY A 113 -7.42 9.91 2.34
N SER A 114 -8.01 9.33 3.38
CA SER A 114 -7.66 9.69 4.76
C SER A 114 -7.61 8.50 5.70
N ARG A 115 -7.73 7.28 5.15
CA ARG A 115 -7.73 6.04 5.92
C ARG A 115 -6.97 4.96 5.20
N VAL A 116 -6.09 4.29 5.93
CA VAL A 116 -5.34 3.12 5.48
C VAL A 116 -5.65 1.96 6.39
N LEU A 117 -5.88 0.79 5.80
CA LEU A 117 -5.81 -0.49 6.50
C LEU A 117 -4.44 -1.09 6.25
N PHE A 118 -3.67 -1.33 7.31
CA PHE A 118 -2.53 -2.23 7.26
C PHE A 118 -2.98 -3.60 7.78
N TYR A 119 -2.94 -4.61 6.93
CA TYR A 119 -3.30 -5.98 7.30
C TYR A 119 -2.10 -6.90 7.17
N GLN A 120 -1.77 -7.62 8.24
CA GLN A 120 -0.70 -8.62 8.25
C GLN A 120 -1.26 -10.01 8.59
N GLU A 121 -0.89 -11.01 7.79
CA GLU A 121 -1.27 -12.40 8.08
C GLU A 121 -0.59 -12.91 9.36
N GLY A 122 -1.30 -13.71 10.15
CA GLY A 122 -0.81 -14.21 11.43
C GLY A 122 0.37 -15.19 11.28
N SER A 123 1.44 -14.95 12.03
CA SER A 123 2.70 -15.71 11.98
C SER A 123 2.61 -17.16 12.48
N TRP A 124 1.53 -17.52 13.17
CA TRP A 124 1.37 -18.85 13.76
C TRP A 124 0.85 -19.90 12.78
N HIS A 125 0.41 -19.48 11.60
CA HIS A 125 -0.04 -20.39 10.57
C HIS A 125 1.15 -20.98 9.80
N ARG A 126 1.82 -21.99 10.38
CA ARG A 126 2.71 -22.91 9.64
C ARG A 126 2.00 -23.55 8.44
N ARG A 127 0.66 -23.56 8.43
CA ARG A 127 -0.17 -24.09 7.35
C ARG A 127 -0.51 -22.95 6.39
N ARG A 128 -0.22 -23.15 5.10
CA ARG A 128 -0.50 -22.27 3.96
C ARG A 128 -2.00 -22.06 3.70
N LYS A 129 -2.78 -21.73 4.73
CA LYS A 129 -4.19 -21.40 4.57
C LYS A 129 -4.31 -19.95 4.15
N ALA A 130 -5.29 -19.67 3.30
CA ALA A 130 -5.67 -18.31 2.97
C ALA A 130 -6.25 -17.63 4.23
N PRO A 131 -5.99 -16.32 4.43
CA PRO A 131 -6.54 -15.58 5.55
C PRO A 131 -8.07 -15.51 5.47
N LYS A 132 -8.73 -15.57 6.63
CA LYS A 132 -10.19 -15.59 6.73
C LYS A 132 -10.79 -14.18 6.85
N ILE A 133 -10.53 -13.37 5.84
CA ILE A 133 -10.93 -11.94 5.79
C ILE A 133 -12.04 -11.69 4.77
N ALA A 134 -13.29 -11.91 5.18
CA ALA A 134 -14.46 -11.85 4.29
C ALA A 134 -14.75 -10.41 3.82
N ALA A 135 -14.75 -9.43 4.72
CA ALA A 135 -15.03 -8.04 4.39
C ALA A 135 -14.03 -7.47 3.37
N LEU A 136 -12.75 -7.83 3.48
CA LEU A 136 -11.73 -7.40 2.52
C LEU A 136 -11.88 -8.13 1.17
N ARG A 137 -12.24 -9.41 1.19
CA ARG A 137 -12.53 -10.19 -0.03
C ARG A 137 -13.70 -9.58 -0.80
N GLU A 138 -14.79 -9.25 -0.12
CA GLU A 138 -15.97 -8.60 -0.71
C GLU A 138 -15.62 -7.20 -1.25
N LEU A 139 -14.83 -6.42 -0.51
CA LEU A 139 -14.40 -5.10 -0.95
C LEU A 139 -13.60 -5.16 -2.26
N LEU A 140 -12.59 -6.03 -2.35
CA LEU A 140 -11.71 -6.13 -3.52
C LEU A 140 -12.40 -6.76 -4.74
N ALA A 141 -13.46 -7.55 -4.51
CA ALA A 141 -14.29 -8.12 -5.57
C ALA A 141 -15.35 -7.14 -6.12
N ASP A 142 -15.50 -5.95 -5.52
CA ASP A 142 -16.44 -4.93 -5.97
C ASP A 142 -16.01 -4.35 -7.33
N ARG A 143 -16.90 -4.43 -8.32
CA ARG A 143 -16.69 -3.90 -9.68
C ARG A 143 -16.70 -2.38 -9.75
N GLU A 144 -17.21 -1.70 -8.73
CA GLU A 144 -17.17 -0.24 -8.66
C GLU A 144 -15.83 0.26 -8.10
N LEU A 145 -15.09 -0.61 -7.39
CA LEU A 145 -13.81 -0.27 -6.79
C LEU A 145 -12.67 -0.48 -7.79
N SER A 146 -12.04 0.61 -8.23
CA SER A 146 -10.76 0.56 -8.95
C SER A 146 -9.60 0.50 -7.98
N VAL A 147 -8.80 -0.57 -8.03
CA VAL A 147 -7.64 -0.75 -7.16
C VAL A 147 -6.37 -0.41 -7.93
N VAL A 148 -5.67 0.63 -7.51
CA VAL A 148 -4.49 1.18 -8.18
C VAL A 148 -3.20 0.77 -7.45
N GLY A 149 -2.18 0.44 -8.24
CA GLY A 149 -0.93 -0.11 -7.71
C GLY A 149 0.20 -0.13 -8.74
N ILE A 150 1.46 -0.15 -8.30
CA ILE A 150 2.59 -0.50 -9.15
C ILE A 150 2.71 -2.02 -9.24
N GLY A 151 2.77 -2.57 -10.46
CA GLY A 151 2.81 -4.02 -10.67
C GLY A 151 1.48 -4.72 -10.34
N MET A 152 0.37 -3.99 -10.43
CA MET A 152 -0.90 -4.38 -9.80
C MET A 152 -1.53 -5.64 -10.40
N LYS A 153 -1.34 -5.87 -11.71
CA LYS A 153 -1.83 -7.10 -12.36
C LYS A 153 -1.16 -8.35 -11.77
N SER A 154 0.16 -8.31 -11.57
CA SER A 154 0.91 -9.41 -10.97
C SER A 154 0.59 -9.57 -9.48
N ALA A 155 0.42 -8.45 -8.76
CA ALA A 155 0.03 -8.47 -7.36
C ALA A 155 -1.37 -9.06 -7.17
N ALA A 156 -2.36 -8.65 -7.97
CA ALA A 156 -3.72 -9.19 -7.94
C ALA A 156 -3.76 -10.70 -8.19
N ALA A 157 -3.07 -11.18 -9.24
CA ALA A 157 -3.01 -12.62 -9.53
C ALA A 157 -2.40 -13.43 -8.38
N LYS A 158 -1.37 -12.89 -7.74
CA LYS A 158 -0.71 -13.55 -6.62
C LYS A 158 -1.51 -13.46 -5.31
N LEU A 159 -2.20 -12.36 -5.05
CA LEU A 159 -3.15 -12.23 -3.93
C LEU A 159 -4.32 -13.21 -4.06
N GLU A 160 -4.84 -13.40 -5.28
CA GLU A 160 -5.88 -14.40 -5.53
C GLU A 160 -5.34 -15.82 -5.30
N ALA A 161 -4.16 -16.14 -5.83
CA ALA A 161 -3.56 -17.47 -5.68
C ALA A 161 -3.16 -17.80 -4.23
N GLU A 162 -2.63 -16.84 -3.48
CA GLU A 162 -2.08 -17.11 -2.14
C GLU A 162 -3.06 -16.85 -1.01
N TRP A 163 -3.93 -15.84 -1.17
CA TRP A 163 -4.85 -15.37 -0.13
C TRP A 163 -6.33 -15.51 -0.54
N GLY A 164 -6.63 -15.88 -1.79
CA GLY A 164 -8.01 -15.93 -2.28
C GLY A 164 -8.66 -14.54 -2.37
N LEU A 165 -7.86 -13.47 -2.39
CA LEU A 165 -8.33 -12.10 -2.55
C LEU A 165 -8.30 -11.73 -4.02
N ARG A 166 -9.46 -11.82 -4.68
CA ARG A 166 -9.63 -11.37 -6.05
C ARG A 166 -9.79 -9.85 -6.08
N VAL A 167 -8.90 -9.19 -6.83
CA VAL A 167 -9.03 -7.77 -7.17
C VAL A 167 -9.71 -7.67 -8.52
N GLU A 168 -10.96 -7.19 -8.55
CA GLU A 168 -11.78 -7.22 -9.77
C GLU A 168 -11.34 -6.19 -10.81
N ARG A 169 -10.92 -4.99 -10.40
CA ARG A 169 -10.41 -3.93 -11.29
C ARG A 169 -9.00 -3.46 -10.89
N PRO A 170 -7.96 -4.28 -11.15
CA PRO A 170 -6.58 -3.87 -10.91
C PRO A 170 -6.11 -2.88 -11.98
N ILE A 171 -5.62 -1.72 -11.57
CA ILE A 171 -5.11 -0.65 -12.43
C ILE A 171 -3.62 -0.47 -12.21
N GLU A 172 -2.84 -0.62 -13.29
CA GLU A 172 -1.40 -0.36 -13.27
C GLU A 172 -1.13 1.15 -13.23
N LEU A 173 -0.58 1.63 -12.12
CA LEU A 173 -0.42 3.04 -11.81
C LEU A 173 0.45 3.78 -12.83
N ARG A 174 1.59 3.18 -13.24
CA ARG A 174 2.48 3.80 -14.24
C ARG A 174 1.82 3.91 -15.61
N THR A 175 0.97 2.95 -15.95
CA THR A 175 0.20 3.00 -17.20
C THR A 175 -0.82 4.13 -17.14
N ALA A 176 -1.57 4.26 -16.03
CA ALA A 176 -2.52 5.36 -15.83
C ALA A 176 -1.81 6.72 -15.90
N ALA A 177 -0.68 6.88 -15.21
CA ALA A 177 0.11 8.11 -15.24
C ALA A 177 0.64 8.42 -16.65
N SER A 178 1.12 7.43 -17.40
CA SER A 178 1.61 7.64 -18.76
C SER A 178 0.51 8.09 -19.73
N ARG A 179 -0.76 7.71 -19.48
CA ARG A 179 -1.91 8.18 -20.25
C ARG A 179 -2.29 9.61 -19.89
N ALA A 180 -2.15 10.00 -18.62
CA ALA A 180 -2.50 11.33 -18.13
C ALA A 180 -1.42 12.39 -18.44
N PHE A 181 -0.13 12.04 -18.33
CA PHE A 181 1.00 12.98 -18.41
C PHE A 181 1.95 12.72 -19.60
N GLY A 182 1.68 11.69 -20.40
CA GLY A 182 2.51 11.30 -21.53
C GLY A 182 3.52 10.20 -21.18
N LYS A 183 3.88 9.38 -22.19
CA LYS A 183 4.75 8.21 -22.01
C LYS A 183 6.17 8.60 -21.59
N GLU A 184 6.73 9.63 -22.21
CA GLU A 184 8.12 10.05 -22.01
C GLU A 184 8.37 10.61 -20.59
N ALA A 185 7.32 11.10 -19.92
CA ALA A 185 7.40 11.57 -18.54
C ALA A 185 7.51 10.43 -17.51
N VAL A 186 7.03 9.22 -17.86
CA VAL A 186 6.92 8.09 -16.91
C VAL A 186 7.89 6.96 -17.23
N TRP A 187 8.20 6.74 -18.50
CA TRP A 187 9.00 5.62 -18.97
C TRP A 187 10.34 6.14 -19.51
N ILE A 188 11.40 5.93 -18.73
CA ILE A 188 12.73 6.46 -19.02
C ILE A 188 13.58 5.38 -19.70
N PRO A 189 14.12 5.64 -20.90
CA PRO A 189 15.12 4.77 -21.51
C PRO A 189 16.44 4.88 -20.76
N LYS A 190 16.97 3.73 -20.36
CA LYS A 190 18.22 3.59 -19.62
C LYS A 190 19.13 2.61 -20.32
N HIS A 191 20.39 2.99 -20.50
CA HIS A 191 21.39 2.10 -21.06
C HIS A 191 21.91 1.17 -19.96
N VAL A 192 21.65 -0.13 -20.11
CA VAL A 192 22.11 -1.16 -19.18
C VAL A 192 22.87 -2.21 -19.99
N ARG A 193 24.19 -2.32 -19.73
CA ARG A 193 25.09 -3.32 -20.34
C ARG A 193 25.01 -3.38 -21.87
N GLY A 194 24.94 -2.23 -22.52
CA GLY A 194 24.89 -2.13 -23.99
C GLY A 194 23.51 -2.33 -24.62
N ALA A 195 22.45 -2.48 -23.82
CA ALA A 195 21.06 -2.52 -24.28
C ALA A 195 20.27 -1.31 -23.72
N ILE A 196 19.23 -0.88 -24.45
CA ILE A 196 18.27 0.11 -23.96
C ILE A 196 17.16 -0.64 -23.21
N ALA A 197 17.07 -0.41 -21.90
CA ALA A 197 15.97 -0.85 -21.06
C ALA A 197 15.01 0.32 -20.82
N ILE A 198 13.70 0.06 -20.83
CA ILE A 198 12.70 1.07 -20.46
C ILE A 198 12.31 0.81 -19.02
N GLU A 199 12.66 1.74 -18.12
CA GLU A 199 12.32 1.67 -16.69
C GLU A 199 11.21 2.68 -16.38
N GLY A 200 10.22 2.27 -15.60
CA GLY A 200 9.17 3.17 -15.12
C GLY A 200 9.61 3.92 -13.87
N LEU A 201 9.11 5.14 -13.67
CA LEU A 201 9.40 5.92 -12.47
C LEU A 201 9.14 5.16 -11.16
N GLU A 202 10.00 5.37 -10.18
CA GLU A 202 9.77 4.99 -8.78
C GLU A 202 8.59 5.78 -8.20
N LEU A 203 8.00 5.28 -7.11
CA LEU A 203 6.78 5.84 -6.54
C LEU A 203 6.94 7.32 -6.15
N GLU A 204 8.07 7.68 -5.54
CA GLU A 204 8.41 9.04 -5.09
C GLU A 204 8.53 10.02 -6.27
N LYS A 205 9.19 9.57 -7.35
CA LYS A 205 9.32 10.36 -8.58
C LYS A 205 7.97 10.49 -9.28
N LEU A 206 7.15 9.43 -9.26
CA LEU A 206 5.81 9.46 -9.80
C LEU A 206 4.89 10.39 -9.00
N ALA A 207 5.00 10.39 -7.67
CA ALA A 207 4.31 11.31 -6.78
C ALA A 207 4.72 12.75 -7.07
N THR A 208 6.01 13.02 -7.22
CA THR A 208 6.52 14.36 -7.55
C THR A 208 6.00 14.87 -8.90
N LEU A 209 5.93 13.98 -9.90
CA LEU A 209 5.36 14.29 -11.22
C LEU A 209 3.86 14.60 -11.15
N VAL A 210 3.09 13.75 -10.47
CA VAL A 210 1.62 13.79 -10.52
C VAL A 210 1.04 14.75 -9.48
N LEU A 211 1.58 14.78 -8.27
CA LEU A 211 1.04 15.52 -7.12
C LEU A 211 1.67 16.91 -6.93
N GLU A 212 2.08 17.57 -8.02
CA GLU A 212 2.54 18.97 -8.14
C GLU A 212 2.86 19.69 -6.81
N GLY A 213 4.14 19.94 -6.56
CA GLY A 213 4.61 20.60 -5.33
C GLY A 213 4.84 19.65 -4.16
N THR A 214 4.39 18.40 -4.25
CA THR A 214 4.70 17.36 -3.26
C THR A 214 6.08 16.78 -3.56
N ARG A 215 7.06 17.05 -2.69
CA ARG A 215 8.31 16.27 -2.65
C ARG A 215 8.15 15.17 -1.63
N VAL A 216 8.27 13.95 -2.10
CA VAL A 216 8.21 12.76 -1.26
C VAL A 216 9.64 12.29 -1.04
N GLU A 217 10.03 12.09 0.22
CA GLU A 217 11.39 11.68 0.55
C GLU A 217 11.64 10.24 0.11
N GLU A 218 12.89 9.92 -0.25
CA GLU A 218 13.24 8.54 -0.54
C GLU A 218 13.11 7.68 0.72
N LYS A 219 12.51 6.50 0.56
CA LYS A 219 12.35 5.55 1.66
C LYS A 219 13.74 5.13 2.20
N PRO A 220 13.97 5.16 3.53
CA PRO A 220 15.21 4.70 4.12
C PRO A 220 15.48 3.25 3.74
N ARG A 221 16.75 2.91 3.46
CA ARG A 221 17.13 1.58 2.97
C ARG A 221 16.69 0.44 3.90
N GLY A 222 16.75 0.65 5.22
CA GLY A 222 16.26 -0.34 6.19
C GLY A 222 14.76 -0.64 6.08
N ILE A 223 13.97 0.34 5.62
CA ILE A 223 12.54 0.18 5.39
C ILE A 223 12.28 -0.49 4.03
N VAL A 224 13.05 -0.17 2.99
CA VAL A 224 12.96 -0.86 1.68
C VAL A 224 13.20 -2.36 1.84
N ASP A 225 14.21 -2.74 2.62
CA ASP A 225 14.62 -4.14 2.81
C ASP A 225 13.83 -4.85 3.95
N SER A 226 12.73 -4.25 4.41
CA SER A 226 11.96 -4.75 5.55
C SER A 226 11.28 -6.09 5.30
N ASP A 227 11.35 -6.96 6.29
CA ASP A 227 10.63 -8.23 6.30
C ASP A 227 9.22 -8.04 6.87
N TYR A 228 8.25 -7.81 5.99
CA TYR A 228 6.84 -7.70 6.38
C TYR A 228 6.23 -9.04 6.85
N GLY A 229 7.00 -10.13 6.86
CA GLY A 229 6.68 -11.39 7.52
C GLY A 229 7.16 -11.49 8.97
N ALA A 230 7.89 -10.50 9.47
CA ALA A 230 8.35 -10.47 10.86
C ALA A 230 7.19 -10.27 11.83
N ASN A 231 7.28 -10.91 13.01
CA ASN A 231 6.21 -10.86 14.03
C ASN A 231 6.02 -9.47 14.64
N ASN A 232 7.07 -8.65 14.65
CA ASN A 232 7.10 -7.37 15.33
C ASN A 232 7.60 -6.33 14.33
N LEU A 233 6.70 -5.85 13.47
CA LEU A 233 6.99 -4.69 12.63
C LEU A 233 7.07 -3.44 13.50
N THR A 234 7.98 -2.54 13.14
CA THR A 234 8.05 -1.23 13.79
C THR A 234 6.95 -0.33 13.26
N ASP A 235 6.54 0.60 14.11
CA ASP A 235 5.72 1.76 13.77
C ASP A 235 6.17 2.41 12.44
N GLU A 236 7.46 2.64 12.26
CA GLU A 236 8.03 3.21 11.04
C GLU A 236 7.76 2.35 9.79
N GLN A 237 7.90 1.03 9.87
CA GLN A 237 7.63 0.11 8.76
C GLN A 237 6.16 0.12 8.33
N ILE A 238 5.26 0.20 9.31
CA ILE A 238 3.82 0.29 9.09
C ILE A 238 3.48 1.64 8.45
N MET A 239 4.08 2.73 8.91
CA MET A 239 3.82 4.07 8.35
C MET A 239 4.31 4.23 6.93
N TYR A 240 5.48 3.69 6.59
CA TYR A 240 5.93 3.68 5.19
C TYR A 240 5.08 2.77 4.31
N ALA A 241 4.50 1.70 4.84
CA ALA A 241 3.53 0.89 4.10
C ALA A 241 2.24 1.68 3.85
N ALA A 242 1.76 2.42 4.85
CA ALA A 242 0.59 3.27 4.73
C ALA A 242 0.81 4.44 3.77
N ARG A 243 1.98 5.09 3.84
CA ARG A 243 2.45 6.11 2.91
C ARG A 243 2.37 5.62 1.48
N ASP A 244 2.94 4.45 1.20
CA ASP A 244 2.93 3.94 -0.17
C ASP A 244 1.51 3.70 -0.66
N ALA A 245 0.64 3.09 0.16
CA ALA A 245 -0.76 2.87 -0.20
C ALA A 245 -1.52 4.19 -0.45
N TYR A 246 -1.26 5.21 0.37
CA TYR A 246 -1.81 6.54 0.18
C TYR A 246 -1.32 7.20 -1.12
N LEU A 247 -0.01 7.15 -1.41
CA LEU A 247 0.54 7.68 -2.65
C LEU A 247 -0.04 6.97 -3.88
N HIS A 248 -0.22 5.65 -3.81
CA HIS A 248 -0.90 4.91 -4.88
C HIS A 248 -2.34 5.42 -5.09
N PHE A 249 -3.08 5.67 -4.00
CA PHE A 249 -4.43 6.23 -4.05
C PHE A 249 -4.44 7.62 -4.67
N GLU A 250 -3.66 8.58 -4.16
CA GLU A 250 -3.66 9.97 -4.62
C GLU A 250 -3.23 10.10 -6.09
N ILE A 251 -2.12 9.45 -6.44
CA ILE A 251 -1.62 9.44 -7.83
C ILE A 251 -2.67 8.82 -8.75
N GLY A 252 -3.22 7.66 -8.35
CA GLY A 252 -4.20 6.94 -9.14
C GLY A 252 -5.49 7.73 -9.33
N LEU A 253 -6.03 8.34 -8.26
CA LEU A 253 -7.21 9.17 -8.32
C LEU A 253 -7.02 10.37 -9.27
N LYS A 254 -5.88 11.07 -9.18
CA LYS A 254 -5.59 12.21 -10.07
C LYS A 254 -5.47 11.75 -11.52
N CYS A 255 -4.75 10.66 -11.79
CA CYS A 255 -4.60 10.12 -13.14
C CYS A 255 -5.94 9.68 -13.74
N LEU A 256 -6.75 8.93 -12.98
CA LEU A 256 -8.05 8.41 -13.44
C LEU A 256 -9.04 9.54 -13.76
N ARG A 257 -9.03 10.63 -12.96
CA ARG A 257 -9.82 11.84 -13.23
C ARG A 257 -9.39 12.53 -14.52
N MET A 258 -8.09 12.68 -14.75
CA MET A 258 -7.57 13.36 -15.94
C MET A 258 -7.86 12.60 -17.24
N ILE A 259 -7.81 11.27 -17.22
CA ILE A 259 -8.09 10.44 -18.41
C ILE A 259 -9.59 10.23 -18.66
N GLY A 260 -10.46 10.78 -17.81
CA GLY A 260 -11.92 10.67 -17.97
C GLY A 260 -12.43 9.23 -17.85
N PHE A 261 -11.80 8.39 -17.02
CA PHE A 261 -12.24 7.00 -16.86
C PHE A 261 -13.69 7.00 -16.33
N PRO A 262 -14.65 6.37 -17.04
CA PRO A 262 -16.00 6.27 -16.54
C PRO A 262 -15.97 5.48 -15.23
N THR A 263 -16.54 6.11 -14.20
CA THR A 263 -16.88 5.48 -12.92
C THR A 263 -17.73 4.26 -13.18
#